data_AF-A0A977SQE5-F1
#
_entry.id   AF-A0A977SQE5-F1
#
_cell.length_a   1.000
_cell.length_b   1.000
_cell.length_c   1.000
_cell.angle_alpha   90.00
_cell.angle_beta   90.00
_cell.angle_gamma   90.00
#
_symmetry.space_group_name_H-M   'P 1'
#
loop_
_entity.id
_entity.type
_entity.pdbx_description
1 polymer ?
#
loop_
_entity_poly.entity_id
_entity_poly.type
_entity_poly.pdbx_seq_one_letter_code
_entity_poly.pdbx_strand_id
1 'polypeptide(L)'
;MQRRNLYSLQMLDGENPPSCHPTTAWPVPLQELRIEKKLGWLKICHFVIVSMLFIALAGLMFGTYYLHQLQQEVEGMKLKIDGTPQNRREKQIGSEERTDKPKSEVKMAAHLTGKTTTDHSGRLKWEISLGHAFLQGIQYKDGALIINETGQYFIYAKIYFRGMECETVPLQQTVVKRNEYYLHDLSLMTINVMNYCSGTGTWGKSTFQAGIFHLSEGVQLFVSVSHPRMVSTDELMTFFGAYKL
;
A
#
# COMPACT_ATOMS: atom_id res chain seq x y z
N MET A 1 31.52 78.83 -15.90
CA MET A 1 32.90 79.23 -16.30
C MET A 1 33.87 78.38 -15.45
N GLN A 2 34.89 77.70 -15.98
CA GLN A 2 36.03 78.17 -16.80
C GLN A 2 37.00 78.99 -15.93
N ARG A 3 38.31 78.69 -15.75
CA ARG A 3 39.29 77.75 -16.37
C ARG A 3 40.16 77.10 -15.25
N ARG A 4 40.70 75.88 -15.39
CA ARG A 4 42.07 75.52 -15.87
C ARG A 4 43.21 76.48 -15.48
N ASN A 5 44.37 75.92 -15.08
CA ASN A 5 45.67 75.99 -15.81
C ASN A 5 46.77 75.29 -14.97
N LEU A 6 47.50 74.30 -15.51
CA LEU A 6 48.85 74.36 -16.16
C LEU A 6 50.00 74.61 -15.14
N TYR A 7 51.22 74.07 -15.26
CA TYR A 7 51.99 73.48 -16.39
C TYR A 7 52.65 72.16 -15.90
N SER A 8 52.92 71.07 -16.65
CA SER A 8 53.34 70.82 -18.04
C SER A 8 54.86 70.89 -18.30
N LEU A 9 55.52 69.73 -18.51
CA LEU A 9 56.54 69.55 -19.57
C LEU A 9 56.76 68.05 -19.97
N GLN A 10 57.30 67.88 -21.17
CA GLN A 10 57.49 66.74 -22.10
C GLN A 10 58.09 65.40 -21.57
N MET A 11 58.07 64.24 -22.26
CA MET A 11 57.48 63.67 -23.53
C MET A 11 58.51 63.00 -24.46
N LEU A 12 58.22 61.75 -24.86
CA LEU A 12 58.63 60.94 -26.04
C LEU A 12 57.58 59.79 -26.18
N ASP A 13 57.44 58.91 -27.19
CA ASP A 13 57.48 58.90 -28.69
C ASP A 13 56.94 57.49 -29.13
N GLY A 14 56.69 57.06 -30.38
CA GLY A 14 56.87 57.57 -31.76
C GLY A 14 57.53 56.47 -32.65
N GLU A 15 57.01 56.02 -33.80
CA GLU A 15 55.73 56.28 -34.50
C GLU A 15 55.22 55.02 -35.30
N ASN A 16 54.81 55.13 -36.57
CA ASN A 16 54.10 54.11 -37.40
C ASN A 16 54.15 54.48 -38.92
N PRO A 17 53.69 53.70 -39.94
CA PRO A 17 53.45 52.24 -40.08
C PRO A 17 54.47 51.54 -41.04
N PRO A 18 54.37 51.31 -42.40
CA PRO A 18 53.31 51.49 -43.43
C PRO A 18 52.80 50.18 -44.12
N SER A 19 53.09 49.88 -45.42
CA SER A 19 52.43 48.83 -46.25
C SER A 19 53.23 48.31 -47.49
N CYS A 20 52.82 47.14 -48.04
CA CYS A 20 53.03 46.56 -49.41
C CYS A 20 53.99 45.34 -49.64
N HIS A 21 53.65 44.52 -50.66
CA HIS A 21 54.29 43.25 -51.12
C HIS A 21 55.27 43.49 -52.32
N PRO A 22 55.84 42.48 -53.07
CA PRO A 22 55.88 41.00 -52.93
C PRO A 22 57.23 40.24 -53.20
N THR A 23 57.29 38.97 -52.75
CA THR A 23 57.91 37.76 -53.37
C THR A 23 59.40 37.68 -53.83
N THR A 24 60.16 36.72 -53.27
CA THR A 24 61.01 35.66 -53.94
C THR A 24 61.85 34.90 -52.86
N ALA A 25 62.32 33.65 -52.98
CA ALA A 25 61.82 32.43 -53.65
C ALA A 25 62.57 31.15 -53.16
N TRP A 26 61.94 29.96 -53.25
CA TRP A 26 62.52 28.59 -53.11
C TRP A 26 63.07 28.12 -51.73
N PRO A 27 63.24 26.80 -51.50
CA PRO A 27 62.25 25.73 -51.66
C PRO A 27 62.03 24.90 -50.36
N VAL A 28 61.00 24.04 -50.34
CA VAL A 28 60.60 23.25 -49.14
C VAL A 28 61.07 21.78 -49.24
N PRO A 29 61.70 21.21 -48.20
CA PRO A 29 61.86 19.76 -48.06
C PRO A 29 60.56 19.06 -47.65
N LEU A 30 60.27 17.89 -48.23
CA LEU A 30 59.07 17.09 -47.93
C LEU A 30 59.01 16.64 -46.46
N GLN A 31 57.84 16.78 -45.83
CA GLN A 31 57.57 16.31 -44.46
C GLN A 31 56.72 15.03 -44.49
N GLU A 32 57.38 13.87 -44.61
CA GLU A 32 56.79 12.50 -44.60
C GLU A 32 55.93 12.18 -43.35
N LEU A 33 56.04 12.95 -42.28
CA LEU A 33 55.56 12.58 -40.93
C LEU A 33 54.22 13.24 -40.52
N ARG A 34 53.16 13.11 -41.34
CA ARG A 34 51.81 13.60 -40.94
C ARG A 34 50.58 12.77 -41.37
N ILE A 35 50.75 11.54 -41.87
CA ILE A 35 49.61 10.67 -42.27
C ILE A 35 49.20 9.69 -41.16
N GLU A 36 50.17 8.99 -40.56
CA GLU A 36 49.96 7.92 -39.56
C GLU A 36 48.95 8.25 -38.46
N LYS A 37 49.09 9.40 -37.78
CA LYS A 37 48.25 9.75 -36.62
C LYS A 37 46.75 9.87 -36.95
N LYS A 38 46.39 10.28 -38.17
CA LYS A 38 44.98 10.35 -38.59
C LYS A 38 44.42 8.96 -38.90
N LEU A 39 45.20 8.11 -39.57
CA LEU A 39 44.80 6.74 -39.89
C LEU A 39 44.66 5.88 -38.62
N GLY A 40 45.54 6.08 -37.64
CA GLY A 40 45.44 5.44 -36.33
C GLY A 40 44.14 5.78 -35.57
N TRP A 41 43.79 7.07 -35.46
CA TRP A 41 42.56 7.46 -34.77
C TRP A 41 41.30 7.02 -35.52
N LEU A 42 41.29 7.04 -36.86
CA LEU A 42 40.18 6.51 -37.66
C LEU A 42 39.98 5.00 -37.43
N LYS A 43 41.08 4.22 -37.37
CA LYS A 43 41.03 2.79 -37.01
C LYS A 43 40.48 2.57 -35.61
N ILE A 44 40.92 3.34 -34.60
CA ILE A 44 40.40 3.26 -33.22
C ILE A 44 38.90 3.59 -33.19
N CYS A 45 38.47 4.64 -33.87
CA CYS A 45 37.05 5.01 -33.98
C CYS A 45 36.23 3.88 -34.62
N HIS A 46 36.73 3.28 -35.70
CA HIS A 46 36.11 2.12 -36.33
C HIS A 46 36.01 0.92 -35.38
N PHE A 47 37.06 0.59 -34.63
CA PHE A 47 37.00 -0.48 -33.61
C PHE A 47 35.99 -0.20 -32.51
N VAL A 48 35.85 1.05 -32.04
CA VAL A 48 34.84 1.43 -31.04
C VAL A 48 33.42 1.34 -31.60
N ILE A 49 33.18 1.82 -32.83
CA ILE A 49 31.87 1.72 -33.51
C ILE A 49 31.48 0.26 -33.73
N VAL A 50 32.41 -0.58 -34.21
CA VAL A 50 32.19 -2.03 -34.40
C VAL A 50 31.95 -2.72 -33.05
N SER A 51 32.69 -2.36 -32.00
CA SER A 51 32.47 -2.90 -30.65
C SER A 51 31.07 -2.55 -30.12
N MET A 52 30.63 -1.28 -30.27
CA MET A 52 29.29 -0.86 -29.88
C MET A 52 28.18 -1.59 -30.68
N LEU A 53 28.41 -1.83 -31.98
CA LEU A 53 27.50 -2.63 -32.81
C LEU A 53 27.40 -4.07 -32.28
N PHE A 54 28.53 -4.72 -31.97
CA PHE A 54 28.54 -6.07 -31.39
C PHE A 54 27.85 -6.13 -30.01
N ILE A 55 28.05 -5.13 -29.15
CA ILE A 55 27.37 -5.05 -27.85
C ILE A 55 25.86 -4.88 -28.03
N ALA A 56 25.41 -4.03 -28.96
CA ALA A 56 23.99 -3.84 -29.27
C ALA A 56 23.36 -5.14 -29.81
N LEU A 57 24.03 -5.83 -30.74
CA LEU A 57 23.59 -7.11 -31.28
C LEU A 57 23.55 -8.20 -30.21
N ALA A 58 24.56 -8.29 -29.34
CA ALA A 58 24.58 -9.23 -28.21
C ALA A 58 23.45 -8.94 -27.20
N GLY A 59 23.18 -7.67 -26.90
CA GLY A 59 22.07 -7.25 -26.06
C GLY A 59 20.69 -7.60 -26.65
N LEU A 60 20.52 -7.43 -27.96
CA LEU A 60 19.30 -7.85 -28.67
C LEU A 60 19.14 -9.37 -28.71
N MET A 61 20.21 -10.12 -28.95
CA MET A 61 20.19 -11.59 -28.91
C MET A 61 19.87 -12.11 -27.50
N PHE A 62 20.48 -11.54 -26.45
CA PHE A 62 20.21 -11.94 -25.07
C PHE A 62 18.79 -11.53 -24.62
N GLY A 63 18.35 -10.32 -25.00
CA GLY A 63 17.00 -9.83 -24.69
C GLY A 63 15.90 -10.64 -25.37
N THR A 64 16.07 -10.99 -26.65
CA THR A 64 15.11 -11.86 -27.36
C THR A 64 15.16 -13.30 -26.86
N TYR A 65 16.33 -13.85 -26.53
CA TYR A 65 16.46 -15.15 -25.88
C TYR A 65 15.72 -15.20 -24.53
N TYR A 66 15.94 -14.20 -23.66
CA TYR A 66 15.29 -14.12 -22.35
C TYR A 66 13.77 -13.93 -22.47
N LEU A 67 13.32 -13.09 -23.41
CA LEU A 67 11.89 -12.92 -23.68
C LEU A 67 11.25 -14.20 -24.23
N HIS A 68 11.95 -14.93 -25.11
CA HIS A 68 11.49 -16.23 -25.61
C HIS A 68 11.47 -17.30 -24.53
N GLN A 69 12.44 -17.31 -23.60
CA GLN A 69 12.44 -18.20 -22.43
C GLN A 69 11.21 -17.92 -21.55
N LEU A 70 10.91 -16.66 -21.25
CA LEU A 70 9.70 -16.27 -20.53
C LEU A 70 8.42 -16.67 -21.28
N GLN A 71 8.39 -16.54 -22.62
CA GLN A 71 7.26 -17.03 -23.42
C GLN A 71 7.13 -18.55 -23.40
N GLN A 72 8.24 -19.31 -23.37
CA GLN A 72 8.20 -20.77 -23.21
C GLN A 72 7.74 -21.20 -21.82
N GLU A 73 8.05 -20.42 -20.77
CA GLU A 73 7.47 -20.65 -19.44
C GLU A 73 5.97 -20.31 -19.42
N VAL A 74 5.51 -19.25 -20.10
CA VAL A 74 4.08 -18.89 -20.19
C VAL A 74 3.28 -19.89 -21.02
N GLU A 75 3.73 -20.29 -22.20
CA GLU A 75 3.08 -21.33 -23.01
C GLU A 75 3.18 -22.71 -22.33
N GLY A 76 4.31 -23.00 -21.65
CA GLY A 76 4.47 -24.19 -20.82
C GLY A 76 3.57 -24.21 -19.59
N MET A 77 3.15 -23.04 -19.07
CA MET A 77 2.11 -22.92 -18.06
C MET A 77 0.71 -23.10 -18.68
N LYS A 78 0.40 -22.46 -19.81
CA LYS A 78 -0.88 -22.67 -20.54
C LYS A 78 -1.12 -24.15 -20.86
N LEU A 79 -0.14 -24.83 -21.45
CA LEU A 79 -0.25 -26.26 -21.80
C LEU A 79 -0.38 -27.18 -20.58
N LYS A 80 0.11 -26.77 -19.40
CA LYS A 80 -0.13 -27.47 -18.13
C LYS A 80 -1.50 -27.15 -17.50
N ILE A 81 -2.09 -25.99 -17.82
CA ILE A 81 -3.45 -25.61 -17.42
C ILE A 81 -4.49 -26.34 -18.29
N ASP A 82 -4.21 -26.51 -19.59
CA ASP A 82 -5.11 -27.14 -20.57
C ASP A 82 -4.99 -28.68 -20.61
N GLY A 83 -3.81 -29.23 -20.25
CA GLY A 83 -3.45 -30.62 -20.54
C GLY A 83 -3.75 -31.70 -19.47
N THR A 84 -3.93 -31.35 -18.18
CA THR A 84 -4.07 -32.39 -17.11
C THR A 84 -4.99 -31.96 -15.96
N PRO A 85 -6.10 -32.69 -15.66
CA PRO A 85 -7.04 -32.31 -14.61
C PRO A 85 -6.62 -32.80 -13.21
N GLN A 86 -5.70 -32.10 -12.52
CA GLN A 86 -5.38 -32.46 -11.12
C GLN A 86 -5.06 -31.28 -10.16
N ASN A 87 -6.09 -30.89 -9.42
CA ASN A 87 -6.05 -30.54 -7.98
C ASN A 87 -4.81 -29.78 -7.44
N ARG A 88 -4.71 -28.47 -7.71
CA ARG A 88 -4.09 -27.53 -6.77
C ARG A 88 -5.07 -26.41 -6.43
N ARG A 89 -5.68 -26.49 -5.24
CA ARG A 89 -6.75 -25.60 -4.80
C ARG A 89 -6.20 -24.23 -4.36
N GLU A 90 -6.35 -23.22 -5.18
CA GLU A 90 -6.41 -21.83 -4.71
C GLU A 90 -7.88 -21.47 -4.46
N LYS A 91 -8.25 -21.27 -3.19
CA LYS A 91 -9.63 -20.99 -2.78
C LYS A 91 -10.01 -19.54 -3.09
N GLN A 92 -10.49 -19.27 -4.31
CA GLN A 92 -11.27 -18.06 -4.61
C GLN A 92 -12.76 -18.42 -4.77
N ILE A 93 -13.65 -17.55 -4.31
CA ILE A 93 -15.06 -17.91 -4.03
C ILE A 93 -15.96 -17.49 -5.18
N GLY A 94 -16.53 -18.47 -5.88
CA GLY A 94 -17.59 -18.29 -6.87
C GLY A 94 -17.89 -19.63 -7.53
N SER A 95 -19.07 -20.21 -7.27
CA SER A 95 -19.45 -21.52 -7.81
C SER A 95 -20.86 -21.47 -8.35
N GLU A 96 -20.95 -21.57 -9.68
CA GLU A 96 -22.11 -22.12 -10.37
C GLU A 96 -21.61 -23.18 -11.37
N GLU A 97 -21.64 -24.45 -10.97
CA GLU A 97 -21.88 -25.54 -11.91
C GLU A 97 -22.77 -26.59 -11.23
N ARG A 98 -23.53 -27.34 -12.04
CA ARG A 98 -24.81 -27.93 -11.61
C ARG A 98 -24.83 -29.46 -11.73
N THR A 99 -24.27 -30.12 -10.72
CA THR A 99 -24.47 -31.55 -10.44
C THR A 99 -24.95 -31.72 -9.00
N ASP A 100 -25.76 -32.76 -8.75
CA ASP A 100 -26.69 -32.89 -7.60
C ASP A 100 -26.21 -32.25 -6.29
N LYS A 101 -26.84 -31.12 -5.93
CA LYS A 101 -26.43 -30.25 -4.83
C LYS A 101 -26.23 -31.02 -3.52
N PRO A 102 -24.99 -31.15 -3.00
CA PRO A 102 -24.79 -31.21 -1.57
C PRO A 102 -25.40 -29.93 -0.97
N LYS A 103 -25.95 -29.99 0.24
CA LYS A 103 -26.33 -28.75 0.95
C LYS A 103 -25.07 -27.88 1.06
N SER A 104 -25.08 -26.71 0.44
CA SER A 104 -23.96 -25.77 0.50
C SER A 104 -23.70 -25.44 1.97
N GLU A 105 -22.51 -25.78 2.45
CA GLU A 105 -22.11 -25.55 3.84
C GLU A 105 -22.30 -24.07 4.19
N VAL A 106 -23.17 -23.80 5.16
CA VAL A 106 -23.57 -22.44 5.50
C VAL A 106 -22.41 -21.81 6.26
N LYS A 107 -21.64 -20.94 5.59
CA LYS A 107 -20.55 -20.22 6.23
C LYS A 107 -21.09 -19.40 7.41
N MET A 108 -20.57 -19.65 8.60
CA MET A 108 -20.89 -18.89 9.79
C MET A 108 -19.96 -17.67 9.86
N ALA A 109 -20.40 -16.53 9.35
CA ALA A 109 -19.62 -15.30 9.27
C ALA A 109 -20.49 -14.04 9.41
N ALA A 110 -19.99 -13.03 10.11
CA ALA A 110 -20.63 -11.74 10.32
C ALA A 110 -19.62 -10.60 10.30
N HIS A 111 -20.01 -9.48 9.68
CA HIS A 111 -19.36 -8.18 9.84
C HIS A 111 -20.46 -7.15 10.07
N LEU A 112 -20.44 -6.47 11.22
CA LEU A 112 -21.44 -5.49 11.62
C LEU A 112 -20.79 -4.12 11.75
N THR A 113 -21.49 -3.08 11.29
CA THR A 113 -20.95 -1.70 11.25
C THR A 113 -21.67 -0.78 12.24
N GLY A 114 -20.98 0.28 12.67
CA GLY A 114 -21.46 1.17 13.74
C GLY A 114 -22.81 1.82 13.44
N LYS A 115 -23.76 1.70 14.37
CA LYS A 115 -25.13 2.25 14.22
C LYS A 115 -25.47 3.19 15.36
N THR A 116 -26.17 4.28 15.04
CA THR A 116 -26.65 5.24 16.04
C THR A 116 -27.58 4.53 17.02
N THR A 117 -27.27 4.62 18.31
CA THR A 117 -28.11 4.10 19.39
C THR A 117 -28.49 5.22 20.35
N THR A 118 -29.76 5.26 20.73
CA THR A 118 -30.26 6.11 21.83
C THR A 118 -30.18 5.40 23.17
N ASP A 119 -29.88 4.10 23.17
CA ASP A 119 -29.73 3.27 24.38
C ASP A 119 -28.51 3.70 25.20
N HIS A 120 -28.63 3.63 26.53
CA HIS A 120 -27.57 3.95 27.49
C HIS A 120 -26.97 2.68 28.14
N SER A 121 -27.44 1.49 27.77
CA SER A 121 -27.09 0.18 28.38
C SER A 121 -25.63 -0.29 28.23
N GLY A 122 -24.71 0.54 27.72
CA GLY A 122 -23.31 0.18 27.42
C GLY A 122 -23.15 -0.73 26.20
N ARG A 123 -24.14 -1.58 25.91
CA ARG A 123 -24.19 -2.46 24.73
C ARG A 123 -24.38 -1.66 23.45
N LEU A 124 -23.46 -1.83 22.50
CA LEU A 124 -23.59 -1.23 21.18
C LEU A 124 -24.64 -1.96 20.34
N LYS A 125 -25.45 -1.19 19.60
CA LYS A 125 -26.31 -1.67 18.51
C LYS A 125 -25.56 -1.47 17.19
N TRP A 126 -25.96 -2.22 16.16
CA TRP A 126 -25.17 -2.39 14.94
C TRP A 126 -26.04 -2.40 13.69
N GLU A 127 -25.45 -2.03 12.55
CA GLU A 127 -26.01 -2.29 11.24
C GLU A 127 -25.50 -3.65 10.72
N ILE A 128 -26.35 -4.36 10.00
CA ILE A 128 -26.23 -5.79 9.72
C ILE A 128 -26.44 -6.14 8.23
N SER A 129 -26.82 -5.15 7.42
CA SER A 129 -27.35 -5.35 6.05
C SER A 129 -27.01 -4.23 5.04
N LEU A 130 -26.61 -3.04 5.52
CA LEU A 130 -26.29 -1.89 4.67
C LEU A 130 -24.78 -1.57 4.70
N GLY A 131 -24.29 -0.94 3.62
CA GLY A 131 -22.88 -0.60 3.47
C GLY A 131 -22.01 -1.86 3.42
N HIS A 132 -20.98 -1.91 4.25
CA HIS A 132 -20.11 -3.09 4.37
C HIS A 132 -20.62 -4.18 5.34
N ALA A 133 -21.79 -4.01 5.97
CA ALA A 133 -22.33 -4.98 6.92
C ALA A 133 -22.98 -6.20 6.26
N PHE A 134 -22.76 -7.39 6.83
CA PHE A 134 -23.42 -8.63 6.42
C PHE A 134 -23.57 -9.64 7.57
N LEU A 135 -24.55 -10.53 7.42
CA LEU A 135 -24.77 -11.73 8.21
C LEU A 135 -24.88 -12.96 7.30
N GLN A 136 -24.08 -13.99 7.56
CA GLN A 136 -24.19 -15.30 6.93
C GLN A 136 -24.11 -16.37 8.02
N GLY A 137 -25.11 -17.25 8.11
CA GLY A 137 -25.14 -18.35 9.08
C GLY A 137 -25.29 -17.97 10.56
N ILE A 138 -24.97 -16.73 10.96
CA ILE A 138 -25.05 -16.21 12.33
C ILE A 138 -26.31 -15.34 12.48
N GLN A 139 -27.02 -15.46 13.60
CA GLN A 139 -28.21 -14.65 13.91
C GLN A 139 -27.83 -13.33 14.60
N TYR A 140 -28.73 -12.34 14.62
CA TYR A 140 -28.54 -11.07 15.33
C TYR A 140 -29.78 -10.68 16.14
N LYS A 141 -29.59 -10.24 17.39
CA LYS A 141 -30.65 -9.78 18.28
C LYS A 141 -30.11 -8.77 19.30
N ASP A 142 -30.77 -7.61 19.41
CA ASP A 142 -30.51 -6.58 20.44
C ASP A 142 -29.06 -6.03 20.54
N GLY A 143 -28.24 -6.16 19.50
CA GLY A 143 -26.80 -5.80 19.56
C GLY A 143 -25.87 -6.98 19.80
N ALA A 144 -26.40 -8.20 19.96
CA ALA A 144 -25.64 -9.43 20.02
C ALA A 144 -25.72 -10.24 18.72
N LEU A 145 -24.60 -10.86 18.34
CA LEU A 145 -24.57 -12.02 17.44
C LEU A 145 -24.98 -13.27 18.23
N ILE A 146 -25.84 -14.12 17.66
CA ILE A 146 -26.22 -15.42 18.22
C ILE A 146 -25.54 -16.50 17.37
N ILE A 147 -24.73 -17.33 18.03
CA ILE A 147 -24.00 -18.44 17.41
C ILE A 147 -24.98 -19.59 17.12
N ASN A 148 -25.17 -19.91 15.85
CA ASN A 148 -26.08 -20.97 15.41
C ASN A 148 -25.41 -22.35 15.24
N GLU A 149 -24.10 -22.45 15.50
CA GLU A 149 -23.37 -23.70 15.36
C GLU A 149 -22.11 -23.71 16.23
N THR A 150 -21.87 -24.80 16.94
CA THR A 150 -20.68 -24.96 17.79
C THR A 150 -19.39 -24.99 16.95
N GLY A 151 -18.30 -24.38 17.44
CA GLY A 151 -17.03 -24.34 16.72
C GLY A 151 -15.97 -23.42 17.32
N GLN A 152 -14.82 -23.32 16.65
CA GLN A 152 -13.84 -22.26 16.89
C GLN A 152 -14.19 -21.06 16.02
N TYR A 153 -14.26 -19.87 16.62
CA TYR A 153 -14.56 -18.62 15.94
C TYR A 153 -13.43 -17.62 16.15
N PHE A 154 -12.98 -16.99 15.07
CA PHE A 154 -12.19 -15.77 15.14
C PHE A 154 -13.15 -14.59 15.33
N ILE A 155 -13.00 -13.87 16.43
CA ILE A 155 -13.83 -12.73 16.81
C ILE A 155 -12.97 -11.47 16.75
N TYR A 156 -13.48 -10.36 16.22
CA TYR A 156 -12.77 -9.08 16.15
C TYR A 156 -13.71 -7.88 16.36
N ALA A 157 -13.20 -6.82 17.00
CA ALA A 157 -13.96 -5.59 17.23
C ALA A 157 -13.05 -4.35 17.21
N LYS A 158 -13.35 -3.40 16.32
CA LYS A 158 -12.77 -2.05 16.26
C LYS A 158 -13.80 -1.06 16.79
N ILE A 159 -13.42 -0.20 17.74
CA ILE A 159 -14.22 0.93 18.18
C ILE A 159 -13.43 2.22 17.98
N TYR A 160 -14.05 3.26 17.42
CA TYR A 160 -13.47 4.59 17.37
C TYR A 160 -14.21 5.53 18.32
N PHE A 161 -13.59 5.82 19.45
CA PHE A 161 -14.04 6.85 20.39
C PHE A 161 -13.60 8.23 19.91
N ARG A 162 -14.43 9.26 20.10
CA ARG A 162 -14.13 10.65 19.79
C ARG A 162 -14.92 11.61 20.68
N GLY A 163 -14.38 12.81 20.89
CA GLY A 163 -15.01 13.86 21.67
C GLY A 163 -14.58 15.26 21.23
N MET A 164 -15.37 16.27 21.61
CA MET A 164 -15.07 17.68 21.33
C MET A 164 -14.08 18.29 22.32
N GLU A 165 -14.15 17.84 23.58
CA GLU A 165 -13.32 18.27 24.70
C GLU A 165 -12.65 17.03 25.32
N CYS A 166 -11.44 17.17 25.85
CA CYS A 166 -10.70 16.06 26.46
C CYS A 166 -11.22 15.75 27.86
N GLU A 167 -11.82 14.57 28.03
CA GLU A 167 -12.21 14.03 29.34
C GLU A 167 -11.14 13.08 29.88
N THR A 168 -11.04 12.95 31.21
CA THR A 168 -10.11 12.01 31.87
C THR A 168 -10.76 10.67 32.24
N VAL A 169 -11.94 10.37 31.69
CA VAL A 169 -12.73 9.17 32.01
C VAL A 169 -12.18 7.92 31.30
N PRO A 170 -12.05 6.75 31.96
CA PRO A 170 -11.52 5.54 31.34
C PRO A 170 -12.34 5.08 30.12
N LEU A 171 -11.67 4.85 28.98
CA LEU A 171 -12.29 4.26 27.80
C LEU A 171 -12.12 2.74 27.82
N GLN A 172 -13.16 2.04 28.26
CA GLN A 172 -13.26 0.58 28.18
C GLN A 172 -14.03 0.13 26.93
N GLN A 173 -13.50 -0.91 26.27
CA GLN A 173 -14.18 -1.76 25.27
C GLN A 173 -14.08 -3.21 25.76
N THR A 174 -15.21 -3.93 25.78
CA THR A 174 -15.25 -5.37 26.11
C THR A 174 -16.10 -6.14 25.11
N VAL A 175 -15.58 -7.27 24.61
CA VAL A 175 -16.38 -8.29 23.91
C VAL A 175 -16.85 -9.31 24.95
N VAL A 176 -18.17 -9.42 25.10
CA VAL A 176 -18.86 -10.21 26.13
C VAL A 176 -19.50 -11.44 25.50
N LYS A 177 -19.33 -12.59 26.16
CA LYS A 177 -20.04 -13.85 25.93
C LYS A 177 -21.12 -14.02 26.98
N ARG A 178 -22.39 -14.12 26.56
CA ARG A 178 -23.53 -14.50 27.38
C ARG A 178 -24.07 -15.86 26.94
N ASN A 179 -24.52 -16.66 27.89
CA ASN A 179 -25.13 -17.97 27.66
C ASN A 179 -26.42 -18.04 28.48
N GLU A 180 -27.48 -18.69 27.99
CA GLU A 180 -28.73 -18.82 28.74
C GLU A 180 -28.57 -19.75 29.97
N TYR A 181 -27.59 -20.66 29.92
CA TYR A 181 -27.25 -21.57 31.02
C TYR A 181 -26.33 -20.98 32.11
N TYR A 182 -25.85 -19.73 31.97
CA TYR A 182 -24.98 -19.10 32.97
C TYR A 182 -25.58 -17.76 33.46
N LEU A 183 -25.64 -17.58 34.78
CA LEU A 183 -26.24 -16.40 35.41
C LEU A 183 -25.51 -15.07 35.14
N HIS A 184 -24.29 -15.12 34.59
CA HIS A 184 -23.37 -13.99 34.52
C HIS A 184 -22.70 -13.88 33.13
N ASP A 185 -22.43 -12.64 32.74
CA ASP A 185 -21.69 -12.29 31.53
C ASP A 185 -20.19 -12.60 31.68
N LEU A 186 -19.59 -13.20 30.65
CA LEU A 186 -18.16 -13.52 30.61
C LEU A 186 -17.43 -12.63 29.61
N SER A 187 -16.48 -11.82 30.08
CA SER A 187 -15.60 -11.05 29.20
C SER A 187 -14.63 -11.98 28.45
N LEU A 188 -14.65 -11.96 27.12
CA LEU A 188 -13.68 -12.68 26.27
C LEU A 188 -12.42 -11.86 26.01
N MET A 189 -12.60 -10.56 25.75
CA MET A 189 -11.52 -9.61 25.46
C MET A 189 -11.90 -8.24 26.02
N THR A 190 -11.00 -7.59 26.76
CA THR A 190 -11.20 -6.22 27.27
C THR A 190 -9.97 -5.37 27.01
N ILE A 191 -10.18 -4.18 26.45
CA ILE A 191 -9.20 -3.09 26.39
C ILE A 191 -9.68 -1.98 27.30
N ASN A 192 -8.76 -1.45 28.11
CA ASN A 192 -8.92 -0.22 28.87
C ASN A 192 -7.90 0.80 28.36
N VAL A 193 -8.34 2.03 28.07
CA VAL A 193 -7.45 3.13 27.68
C VAL A 193 -7.59 4.29 28.66
N MET A 194 -6.46 4.68 29.24
CA MET A 194 -6.30 5.88 30.05
C MET A 194 -5.55 6.95 29.26
N ASN A 195 -5.67 8.22 29.64
CA ASN A 195 -4.82 9.33 29.16
C ASN A 195 -4.72 9.42 27.62
N TYR A 196 -5.85 9.27 26.92
CA TYR A 196 -5.93 9.19 25.45
C TYR A 196 -5.92 10.54 24.73
N CYS A 197 -6.03 11.64 25.47
CA CYS A 197 -6.02 13.02 24.97
C CYS A 197 -5.33 13.95 25.98
N SER A 198 -5.05 15.18 25.56
CA SER A 198 -4.57 16.27 26.41
C SER A 198 -4.97 17.63 25.83
N GLY A 199 -5.01 18.67 26.68
CA GLY A 199 -5.50 20.00 26.29
C GLY A 199 -7.03 20.05 26.14
N THR A 200 -7.53 21.07 25.45
CA THR A 200 -8.98 21.38 25.32
C THR A 200 -9.53 21.14 23.90
N GLY A 201 -8.81 20.39 23.07
CA GLY A 201 -9.16 20.16 21.66
C GLY A 201 -9.98 18.90 21.41
N THR A 202 -10.53 18.82 20.20
CA THR A 202 -11.19 17.61 19.66
C THR A 202 -10.21 16.44 19.65
N TRP A 203 -10.65 15.27 20.09
CA TRP A 203 -9.82 14.06 20.14
C TRP A 203 -10.51 12.86 19.50
N GLY A 204 -9.71 11.87 19.12
CA GLY A 204 -10.17 10.57 18.62
C GLY A 204 -9.20 9.46 18.97
N LYS A 205 -9.72 8.31 19.40
CA LYS A 205 -8.94 7.14 19.82
C LYS A 205 -9.59 5.85 19.32
N SER A 206 -8.86 5.11 18.48
CA SER A 206 -9.24 3.76 18.06
C SER A 206 -8.77 2.72 19.08
N THR A 207 -9.62 1.74 19.34
CA THR A 207 -9.27 0.48 20.01
C THR A 207 -9.60 -0.68 19.08
N PHE A 208 -8.77 -1.74 19.10
CA PHE A 208 -8.96 -2.94 18.30
C PHE A 208 -8.52 -4.17 19.09
N GLN A 209 -9.37 -5.19 19.12
CA GLN A 209 -9.07 -6.48 19.73
C GLN A 209 -9.60 -7.62 18.85
N ALA A 210 -8.85 -8.72 18.77
CA ALA A 210 -9.27 -9.92 18.08
C ALA A 210 -8.66 -11.18 18.73
N GLY A 211 -9.32 -12.33 18.57
CA GLY A 211 -8.86 -13.60 19.12
C GLY A 211 -9.73 -14.78 18.68
N ILE A 212 -9.22 -16.00 18.87
CA ILE A 212 -9.91 -17.25 18.55
C ILE A 212 -10.51 -17.83 19.83
N PHE A 213 -11.81 -18.13 19.81
CA PHE A 213 -12.53 -18.67 20.97
C PHE A 213 -13.40 -19.87 20.57
N HIS A 214 -13.52 -20.86 21.45
CA HIS A 214 -14.50 -21.94 21.28
C HIS A 214 -15.88 -21.47 21.79
N LEU A 215 -16.87 -21.54 20.90
CA LEU A 215 -18.23 -21.10 21.14
C LEU A 215 -19.20 -22.25 20.91
N SER A 216 -20.20 -22.35 21.78
CA SER A 216 -21.33 -23.26 21.65
C SER A 216 -22.46 -22.58 20.89
N GLU A 217 -23.34 -23.38 20.30
CA GLU A 217 -24.65 -22.93 19.81
C GLU A 217 -25.47 -22.21 20.90
N GLY A 218 -26.32 -21.26 20.52
CA GLY A 218 -27.15 -20.44 21.40
C GLY A 218 -26.41 -19.29 22.12
N VAL A 219 -25.07 -19.30 22.11
CA VAL A 219 -24.26 -18.26 22.74
C VAL A 219 -24.46 -16.89 22.10
N GLN A 220 -24.64 -15.87 22.92
CA GLN A 220 -24.72 -14.47 22.53
C GLN A 220 -23.35 -13.80 22.67
N LEU A 221 -22.86 -13.14 21.61
CA LEU A 221 -21.68 -12.27 21.64
C LEU A 221 -22.10 -10.82 21.41
N PHE A 222 -21.71 -9.90 22.30
CA PHE A 222 -21.94 -8.46 22.09
C PHE A 222 -20.73 -7.63 22.54
N VAL A 223 -20.66 -6.39 22.05
CA VAL A 223 -19.67 -5.40 22.53
C VAL A 223 -20.34 -4.49 23.55
N SER A 224 -19.71 -4.35 24.72
CA SER A 224 -19.98 -3.34 25.72
C SER A 224 -18.89 -2.26 25.68
N VAL A 225 -19.27 -1.00 25.87
CA VAL A 225 -18.33 0.12 26.00
C VAL A 225 -18.72 1.02 27.17
N SER A 226 -17.69 1.59 27.81
CA SER A 226 -17.82 2.56 28.90
C SER A 226 -18.70 3.78 28.54
N HIS A 227 -18.48 4.38 27.37
CA HIS A 227 -19.09 5.65 26.98
C HIS A 227 -19.69 5.56 25.56
N PRO A 228 -20.89 4.97 25.38
CA PRO A 228 -21.50 4.79 24.05
C PRO A 228 -21.67 6.11 23.27
N ARG A 229 -21.94 7.22 23.97
CA ARG A 229 -22.10 8.56 23.37
C ARG A 229 -20.82 9.13 22.73
N MET A 230 -19.65 8.57 23.05
CA MET A 230 -18.37 8.94 22.43
C MET A 230 -18.01 8.07 21.22
N VAL A 231 -18.77 7.00 20.94
CA VAL A 231 -18.46 6.08 19.83
C VAL A 231 -18.94 6.66 18.50
N SER A 232 -18.05 6.70 17.50
CA SER A 232 -18.41 7.10 16.14
C SER A 232 -19.18 5.98 15.43
N THR A 233 -20.18 6.35 14.63
CA THR A 233 -21.01 5.44 13.82
C THR A 233 -20.52 5.35 12.36
N ASP A 234 -19.23 5.59 12.15
CA ASP A 234 -18.56 5.44 10.86
C ASP A 234 -18.23 3.95 10.65
N GLU A 235 -18.71 3.36 9.56
CA GLU A 235 -18.58 1.92 9.29
C GLU A 235 -17.14 1.44 9.12
N LEU A 236 -16.21 2.31 8.68
CA LEU A 236 -14.81 1.98 8.51
C LEU A 236 -14.02 2.13 9.83
N MET A 237 -14.61 2.84 10.81
CA MET A 237 -13.97 3.17 12.08
C MET A 237 -14.52 2.38 13.28
N THR A 238 -15.78 1.97 13.24
CA THR A 238 -16.44 1.18 14.29
C THR A 238 -17.13 -0.04 13.67
N PHE A 239 -16.62 -1.23 13.95
CA PHE A 239 -17.16 -2.49 13.46
C PHE A 239 -16.91 -3.67 14.41
N PHE A 240 -17.78 -4.67 14.36
CA PHE A 240 -17.71 -5.91 15.15
C PHE A 240 -18.05 -7.10 14.26
N GLY A 241 -17.25 -8.17 14.32
CA GLY A 241 -17.52 -9.36 13.53
C GLY A 241 -16.95 -10.64 14.12
N ALA A 242 -17.40 -11.75 13.57
CA ALA A 242 -16.93 -13.09 13.91
C ALA A 242 -17.07 -14.02 12.70
N TYR A 243 -16.17 -14.99 12.55
CA TYR A 243 -16.34 -16.09 11.60
C TYR A 243 -15.80 -17.40 12.16
N LYS A 244 -16.44 -18.51 11.78
CA LYS A 244 -16.01 -19.87 12.12
C LYS A 244 -14.80 -20.27 11.27
N LEU A 245 -13.86 -21.00 11.90
CA LEU A 245 -12.66 -21.57 11.29
C LEU A 245 -12.94 -22.94 10.65
#